data_AF-A0A7Z9BUT9-F1
#
_entry.id   AF-A0A7Z9BUT9-F1
#
_cell.length_a   1.000
_cell.length_b   1.000
_cell.length_c   1.000
_cell.angle_alpha   90.00
_cell.angle_beta   90.00
_cell.angle_gamma   90.00
#
_symmetry.space_group_name_H-M   'P 1'
#
loop_
_entity.id
_entity.type
_entity.pdbx_description
1 polymer ?
#
loop_
_entity_poly.entity_id
_entity_poly.type
_entity_poly.pdbx_seq_one_letter_code
_entity_poly.pdbx_strand_id
1 'polypeptide(L)'
;MSSKETKSGLNQDLSDKKVINIKKNSKKVDEAIKKGIQLNEELENEDQIKEFTIKILNTDNQKLMELTSAIRMSRAAMIEYSIEYVYYCINRLKLNLDEIIQKMGGLGGNSNSDSSVLYNLKLDIVTLHKIKKIGMEERVNDCAILGIRLLYQNNCTVRELEKTSEISKEK
;
A
#
# COMPACT_ATOMS: atom_id res chain seq x y z
N MET A 1 49.60 -0.15 -49.90
CA MET A 1 50.88 0.28 -49.30
C MET A 1 50.70 1.65 -48.67
N SER A 2 51.03 1.73 -47.38
CA SER A 2 51.44 2.89 -46.57
C SER A 2 50.67 4.22 -46.62
N SER A 3 50.06 4.56 -45.47
CA SER A 3 50.02 5.88 -44.79
C SER A 3 49.00 5.76 -43.65
N LYS A 4 49.18 6.16 -42.38
CA LYS A 4 50.22 6.81 -41.59
C LYS A 4 49.91 6.46 -40.13
N GLU A 5 50.94 6.28 -39.30
CA GLU A 5 50.80 6.27 -37.84
C GLU A 5 50.47 7.67 -37.31
N THR A 6 49.67 7.75 -36.24
CA THR A 6 50.03 8.53 -35.05
C THR A 6 49.18 8.11 -33.85
N LYS A 7 49.88 7.74 -32.77
CA LYS A 7 49.39 7.44 -31.42
C LYS A 7 48.94 8.71 -30.70
N SER A 8 48.12 8.54 -29.66
CA SER A 8 47.95 9.39 -28.45
C SER A 8 46.45 9.47 -28.16
N GLY A 9 45.88 8.79 -27.16
CA GLY A 9 46.25 8.93 -25.75
C GLY A 9 45.27 9.93 -25.13
N LEU A 10 44.31 9.43 -24.32
CA LEU A 10 43.44 10.14 -23.36
C LEU A 10 42.39 9.11 -22.88
N ASN A 11 42.75 8.15 -22.03
CA ASN A 11 42.60 8.26 -20.57
C ASN A 11 42.41 9.70 -20.04
N GLN A 12 41.15 10.06 -19.81
CA GLN A 12 40.70 11.03 -18.81
C GLN A 12 39.52 10.35 -18.12
N ASP A 13 39.79 9.52 -17.12
CA ASP A 13 39.81 9.96 -15.73
C ASP A 13 38.48 10.66 -15.37
N LEU A 14 37.48 9.84 -15.08
CA LEU A 14 36.14 10.25 -14.60
C LEU A 14 36.17 10.67 -13.11
N SER A 15 37.34 11.06 -12.60
CA SER A 15 37.55 11.49 -11.22
C SER A 15 37.17 12.96 -11.00
N ASP A 16 36.02 13.39 -11.50
CA ASP A 16 35.41 14.65 -11.07
C ASP A 16 33.88 14.52 -11.04
N LYS A 17 33.38 13.45 -10.41
CA LYS A 17 32.08 13.53 -9.74
C LYS A 17 32.26 14.47 -8.56
N LYS A 18 32.01 15.75 -8.84
CA LYS A 18 31.85 16.86 -7.89
C LYS A 18 31.20 16.34 -6.61
N VAL A 19 32.03 16.04 -5.62
CA VAL A 19 31.58 15.65 -4.28
C VAL A 19 30.85 16.86 -3.76
N ILE A 20 29.51 16.76 -3.73
CA ILE A 20 28.65 17.76 -3.14
C ILE A 20 29.09 17.82 -1.68
N ASN A 21 29.83 18.88 -1.33
CA ASN A 21 30.28 19.12 0.02
C ASN A 21 29.05 19.58 0.83
N ILE A 22 28.27 18.62 1.32
CA ILE A 22 27.11 18.87 2.17
C ILE A 22 27.62 19.29 3.55
N LYS A 23 27.82 20.60 3.72
CA LYS A 23 28.12 21.21 5.02
C LYS A 23 26.95 20.96 5.97
N LYS A 24 27.25 20.28 7.09
CA LYS A 24 26.36 19.94 8.22
C LYS A 24 25.14 19.12 7.81
N ASN A 25 25.33 17.81 7.69
CA ASN A 25 24.25 16.84 7.79
C ASN A 25 23.47 17.11 9.08
N SER A 26 22.25 17.60 8.93
CA SER A 26 21.30 17.61 10.04
C SER A 26 21.08 16.15 10.45
N LYS A 27 20.94 15.86 11.75
CA LYS A 27 20.65 14.50 12.24
C LYS A 27 19.50 13.81 11.48
N LYS A 28 18.55 14.60 10.95
CA LYS A 28 17.44 14.13 10.11
C LYS A 28 17.87 13.55 8.76
N VAL A 29 18.91 14.10 8.13
CA VAL A 29 19.45 13.61 6.86
C VAL A 29 20.17 12.28 7.08
N ASP A 30 21.00 12.18 8.11
CA ASP A 30 21.69 10.93 8.44
C ASP A 30 20.70 9.83 8.86
N GLU A 31 19.65 10.16 9.62
CA GLU A 31 18.56 9.23 9.94
C GLU A 31 17.77 8.80 8.70
N ALA A 32 17.51 9.71 7.75
CA ALA A 32 16.83 9.38 6.51
C ALA A 32 17.68 8.45 5.62
N ILE A 33 18.99 8.72 5.51
CA ILE A 33 19.94 7.87 4.79
C ILE A 33 20.03 6.50 5.44
N LYS A 34 20.17 6.44 6.79
CA LYS A 34 20.23 5.17 7.52
C LYS A 34 18.95 4.35 7.36
N LYS A 35 17.77 4.99 7.43
CA LYS A 35 16.50 4.32 7.15
C LYS A 35 16.41 3.83 5.71
N GLY A 36 16.90 4.60 4.75
CA GLY A 36 16.94 4.20 3.34
C GLY A 36 17.82 2.98 3.11
N ILE A 37 19.03 2.97 3.69
CA ILE A 37 19.95 1.83 3.60
C ILE A 37 19.35 0.60 4.27
N GLN A 38 18.81 0.74 5.48
CA GLN A 38 18.19 -0.38 6.20
C GLN A 38 16.98 -0.94 5.43
N LEU A 39 16.13 -0.08 4.86
CA LEU A 39 15.06 -0.53 3.98
C LEU A 39 15.62 -1.28 2.78
N ASN A 40 16.64 -0.76 2.11
CA ASN A 40 17.23 -1.41 0.95
C ASN A 40 17.81 -2.80 1.29
N GLU A 41 18.48 -2.94 2.43
CA GLU A 41 19.02 -4.21 2.92
C GLU A 41 17.90 -5.21 3.32
N GLU A 42 16.81 -4.72 3.92
CA GLU A 42 15.62 -5.54 4.22
C GLU A 42 14.92 -6.00 2.94
N LEU A 43 14.92 -5.17 1.88
CA LEU A 43 14.28 -5.43 0.59
C LEU A 43 15.12 -6.34 -0.32
N GLU A 44 16.45 -6.23 -0.32
CA GLU A 44 17.37 -7.08 -1.10
C GLU A 44 17.33 -8.56 -0.69
N ASN A 45 16.84 -8.87 0.52
CA ASN A 45 16.62 -10.25 0.96
C ASN A 45 15.24 -10.82 0.54
N GLU A 46 14.32 -9.98 0.06
CA GLU A 46 12.96 -10.36 -0.35
C GLU A 46 12.78 -10.18 -1.88
N ASP A 47 13.63 -10.87 -2.65
CA ASP A 47 13.74 -10.77 -4.11
C ASP A 47 12.55 -11.38 -4.90
N GLN A 48 11.36 -11.48 -4.29
CA GLN A 48 10.21 -12.14 -4.90
C GLN A 48 9.03 -11.18 -4.96
N ILE A 49 8.75 -10.69 -6.18
CA ILE A 49 7.43 -10.17 -6.55
C ILE A 49 6.43 -11.30 -6.27
N LYS A 50 5.72 -11.21 -5.14
CA LYS A 50 4.69 -12.18 -4.78
C LYS A 50 3.38 -11.78 -5.45
N GLU A 51 2.87 -12.69 -6.28
CA GLU A 51 1.51 -12.59 -6.82
C GLU A 51 0.51 -13.15 -5.80
N PHE A 52 -0.55 -12.38 -5.53
CA PHE A 52 -1.62 -12.78 -4.61
C PHE A 52 -2.95 -12.86 -5.35
N THR A 53 -3.72 -13.90 -5.05
CA THR A 53 -5.13 -13.99 -5.45
C THR A 53 -6.00 -13.61 -4.25
N ILE A 54 -6.66 -12.45 -4.35
CA ILE A 54 -7.56 -11.92 -3.33
C ILE A 54 -9.00 -12.31 -3.70
N LYS A 55 -9.68 -13.00 -2.78
CA LYS A 55 -11.07 -13.45 -2.94
C LYS A 55 -11.98 -12.54 -2.13
N ILE A 56 -12.79 -11.73 -2.82
CA ILE A 56 -13.69 -10.75 -2.21
C ILE A 56 -15.14 -11.21 -2.39
N LEU A 57 -15.92 -11.27 -1.30
CA LEU A 57 -17.36 -11.57 -1.34
C LEU A 57 -18.13 -10.44 -2.04
N ASN A 58 -19.28 -10.69 -2.66
CA ASN A 58 -20.00 -9.64 -3.38
C ASN A 58 -20.36 -8.46 -2.49
N THR A 59 -20.70 -8.70 -1.23
CA THR A 59 -20.98 -7.66 -0.24
C THR A 59 -19.82 -6.68 -0.07
N ASP A 60 -18.58 -7.17 -0.02
CA ASP A 60 -17.38 -6.32 0.06
C ASP A 60 -16.95 -5.79 -1.31
N ASN A 61 -17.24 -6.52 -2.39
CA ASN A 61 -17.00 -6.07 -3.76
C ASN A 61 -17.89 -4.86 -4.13
N GLN A 62 -19.12 -4.80 -3.63
CA GLN A 62 -19.97 -3.62 -3.77
C GLN A 62 -19.33 -2.39 -3.13
N LYS A 63 -18.83 -2.51 -1.89
CA LYS A 63 -18.09 -1.45 -1.21
C LYS A 63 -16.86 -1.02 -2.01
N LEU A 64 -16.11 -1.99 -2.54
CA LEU A 64 -14.96 -1.72 -3.42
C LEU A 64 -15.37 -0.95 -4.69
N MET A 65 -16.47 -1.32 -5.34
CA MET A 65 -16.97 -0.64 -6.53
C MET A 65 -17.38 0.81 -6.23
N GLU A 66 -18.02 1.05 -5.09
CA GLU A 66 -18.38 2.40 -4.65
C GLU A 66 -17.14 3.25 -4.36
N LEU A 67 -16.17 2.70 -3.61
CA LEU A 67 -14.90 3.36 -3.31
C LEU A 67 -14.12 3.72 -4.59
N THR A 68 -13.96 2.75 -5.50
CA THR A 68 -13.23 2.96 -6.77
C THR A 68 -13.91 3.99 -7.66
N SER A 69 -15.24 4.03 -7.66
CA SER A 69 -16.02 5.00 -8.43
C SER A 69 -15.95 6.41 -7.83
N ALA A 70 -15.96 6.53 -6.51
CA ALA A 70 -15.82 7.80 -5.80
C ALA A 70 -14.42 8.42 -5.98
N ILE A 71 -13.37 7.59 -5.88
CA ILE A 71 -11.96 8.04 -5.93
C ILE A 71 -11.39 8.02 -7.37
N ARG A 72 -12.11 7.43 -8.33
CA ARG A 72 -11.69 7.24 -9.73
C ARG A 72 -10.35 6.53 -9.86
N MET A 73 -10.19 5.42 -9.15
CA MET A 73 -8.99 4.58 -9.24
C MET A 73 -9.33 3.13 -9.62
N SER A 74 -8.33 2.41 -10.13
CA SER A 74 -8.51 1.00 -10.49
C SER A 74 -8.83 0.16 -9.25
N ARG A 75 -9.55 -0.95 -9.45
CA ARG A 75 -9.86 -1.89 -8.37
C ARG A 75 -8.60 -2.46 -7.74
N ALA A 76 -7.58 -2.78 -8.56
CA ALA A 76 -6.32 -3.29 -8.07
C ALA A 76 -5.61 -2.28 -7.14
N ALA A 77 -5.49 -1.02 -7.58
CA ALA A 77 -4.90 0.04 -6.78
C ALA A 77 -5.70 0.31 -5.50
N MET A 78 -7.04 0.23 -5.55
CA MET A 78 -7.87 0.40 -4.35
C MET A 78 -7.70 -0.74 -3.35
N ILE A 79 -7.54 -1.99 -3.83
CA ILE A 79 -7.27 -3.14 -2.94
C ILE A 79 -5.91 -2.96 -2.25
N GLU A 80 -4.88 -2.58 -3.00
CA GLU A 80 -3.56 -2.30 -2.42
C GLU A 80 -3.60 -1.14 -1.42
N TYR A 81 -4.26 -0.04 -1.77
CA TYR A 81 -4.49 1.08 -0.86
C TYR A 81 -5.28 0.67 0.40
N SER A 82 -6.24 -0.24 0.27
CA SER A 82 -7.00 -0.78 1.40
C SER A 82 -6.10 -1.51 2.38
N ILE A 83 -5.18 -2.33 1.87
CA ILE A 83 -4.16 -3.01 2.68
C ILE A 83 -3.28 -1.99 3.41
N GLU A 84 -2.79 -0.97 2.69
CA GLU A 84 -1.99 0.09 3.31
C GLU A 84 -2.75 0.85 4.41
N TYR A 85 -4.06 1.01 4.22
CA TYR A 85 -4.92 1.68 5.19
C TYR A 85 -5.03 0.91 6.51
N VAL A 86 -5.06 -0.43 6.46
CA VAL A 86 -4.99 -1.25 7.68
C VAL A 86 -3.69 -0.99 8.44
N TYR A 87 -2.56 -0.96 7.73
CA TYR A 87 -1.27 -0.63 8.33
C TYR A 87 -1.27 0.77 8.96
N TYR A 88 -1.85 1.76 8.27
CA TYR A 88 -2.00 3.11 8.81
C TYR A 88 -2.83 3.11 10.11
N CYS A 89 -3.97 2.43 10.14
CA CYS A 89 -4.82 2.30 11.32
C CYS A 89 -4.07 1.69 12.52
N ILE A 90 -3.36 0.58 12.30
CA ILE A 90 -2.64 -0.10 13.39
C ILE A 90 -1.44 0.72 13.84
N ASN A 91 -0.58 1.14 12.91
CA ASN A 91 0.71 1.69 13.28
C ASN A 91 0.66 3.20 13.60
N ARG A 92 -0.17 3.98 12.88
CA ARG A 92 -0.29 5.43 13.10
C ARG A 92 -1.39 5.78 14.08
N LEU A 93 -2.57 5.16 13.95
CA LEU A 93 -3.70 5.44 14.84
C LEU A 93 -3.69 4.58 16.12
N LYS A 94 -2.74 3.65 16.23
CA LYS A 94 -2.57 2.77 17.40
C LYS A 94 -3.81 1.94 17.73
N LEU A 95 -4.60 1.61 16.70
CA LEU A 95 -5.74 0.74 16.85
C LEU A 95 -5.28 -0.71 17.02
N ASN A 96 -6.00 -1.47 17.84
CA ASN A 96 -5.77 -2.89 18.00
C ASN A 96 -6.39 -3.65 16.81
N LEU A 97 -5.63 -4.55 16.19
CA LEU A 97 -6.11 -5.38 15.08
C LEU A 97 -7.37 -6.18 15.45
N ASP A 98 -7.43 -6.74 16.67
CA ASP A 98 -8.57 -7.52 17.13
C ASP A 98 -9.83 -6.64 17.27
N GLU A 99 -9.67 -5.42 17.76
CA GLU A 99 -10.78 -4.45 17.85
C GLU A 99 -11.29 -4.06 16.46
N ILE A 100 -10.38 -3.88 15.48
CA ILE A 100 -10.76 -3.61 14.09
C ILE A 100 -11.56 -4.78 13.52
N ILE A 101 -11.09 -6.02 13.72
CA ILE A 101 -11.77 -7.24 13.22
C ILE A 101 -13.16 -7.37 13.85
N GLN A 102 -13.28 -7.15 15.17
CA GLN A 102 -14.57 -7.20 15.85
C GLN A 102 -15.54 -6.13 15.33
N LYS A 103 -15.07 -4.89 15.16
CA LYS A 103 -15.89 -3.77 14.70
C LYS A 103 -16.38 -3.93 13.27
N MET A 104 -15.58 -4.53 12.39
CA MET A 104 -15.90 -4.66 10.96
C MET A 104 -16.74 -5.89 10.62
N GLY A 105 -17.18 -6.64 11.64
CA GLY A 105 -17.74 -7.98 11.47
C GLY A 105 -16.63 -8.96 11.09
N GLY A 106 -16.57 -10.10 11.78
CA GLY A 106 -15.46 -11.05 11.66
C GLY A 106 -15.04 -11.41 10.23
N LEU A 107 -13.81 -11.88 10.11
CA LEU A 107 -13.21 -12.39 8.87
C LEU A 107 -13.74 -13.81 8.62
N GLY A 108 -15.02 -13.90 8.22
CA GLY A 108 -15.71 -15.19 8.14
C GLY A 108 -17.21 -15.05 7.95
N GLY A 109 -17.62 -14.40 6.87
CA GLY A 109 -19.02 -14.45 6.43
C GLY A 109 -19.30 -15.76 5.72
N ASN A 110 -19.60 -16.82 6.48
CA ASN A 110 -20.15 -18.07 5.94
C ASN A 110 -21.61 -17.85 5.51
N SER A 111 -21.81 -17.11 4.42
CA SER A 111 -23.02 -17.24 3.64
C SER A 111 -22.69 -18.15 2.47
N ASN A 112 -23.09 -19.43 2.55
CA ASN A 112 -22.93 -20.42 1.48
C ASN A 112 -23.59 -20.00 0.14
N SER A 113 -24.26 -18.84 0.11
CA SER A 113 -24.90 -18.25 -1.07
C SER A 113 -24.23 -16.98 -1.60
N ASP A 114 -23.23 -16.39 -0.89
CA ASP A 114 -22.59 -15.16 -1.38
C ASP A 114 -21.46 -15.50 -2.36
N SER A 115 -21.68 -15.18 -3.64
CA SER A 115 -20.69 -15.38 -4.70
C SER A 115 -19.46 -14.48 -4.44
N SER A 116 -18.29 -14.91 -4.93
CA SER A 116 -17.02 -14.21 -4.73
C SER A 116 -16.35 -13.87 -6.05
N VAL A 117 -15.69 -12.72 -6.08
CA VAL A 117 -14.85 -12.26 -7.19
C VAL A 117 -13.38 -12.44 -6.82
N LEU A 118 -12.57 -12.89 -7.78
CA LEU A 118 -11.13 -13.06 -7.61
C LEU A 118 -10.37 -11.90 -8.27
N TYR A 119 -9.38 -11.37 -7.56
CA TYR A 119 -8.46 -10.34 -8.05
C TYR A 119 -7.02 -10.83 -7.92
N ASN A 120 -6.29 -10.85 -9.04
CA ASN A 120 -4.86 -11.15 -9.03
C ASN A 120 -4.07 -9.85 -8.93
N LEU A 121 -3.20 -9.78 -7.92
CA LEU A 121 -2.49 -8.57 -7.52
C LEU A 121 -0.99 -8.84 -7.41
N LYS A 122 -0.21 -7.91 -7.95
CA LYS A 122 1.22 -7.79 -7.66
C LYS A 122 1.34 -6.68 -6.63
N LEU A 123 1.56 -7.05 -5.39
CA LEU A 123 1.77 -6.06 -4.34
C LEU A 123 3.17 -5.50 -4.46
N ASP A 124 3.27 -4.18 -4.29
CA ASP A 124 4.54 -3.53 -4.20
C ASP A 124 5.29 -4.00 -2.93
N ILE A 125 6.61 -3.91 -2.98
CA ILE A 125 7.47 -4.44 -1.91
C ILE A 125 7.31 -3.66 -0.59
N VAL A 126 6.95 -2.39 -0.66
CA VAL A 126 6.66 -1.55 0.51
C VAL A 126 5.36 -2.01 1.16
N THR A 127 4.33 -2.33 0.37
CA THR A 127 3.08 -2.91 0.83
C THR A 127 3.32 -4.26 1.50
N LEU A 128 4.13 -5.14 0.91
CA LEU A 128 4.48 -6.42 1.51
C LEU A 128 5.14 -6.25 2.89
N HIS A 129 6.11 -5.35 2.98
CA HIS A 129 6.78 -5.06 4.23
C HIS A 129 5.83 -4.47 5.30
N LYS A 130 4.89 -3.61 4.89
CA LYS A 130 3.86 -3.07 5.79
C LYS A 130 2.98 -4.19 6.36
N ILE A 131 2.53 -5.13 5.52
CA ILE A 131 1.71 -6.27 5.94
C ILE A 131 2.48 -7.16 6.92
N LYS A 132 3.75 -7.47 6.62
CA LYS A 132 4.63 -8.25 7.48
C LYS A 132 4.77 -7.63 8.87
N LYS A 133 4.96 -6.30 8.93
CA LYS A 133 5.08 -5.55 10.19
C LYS A 133 3.84 -5.60 11.08
N ILE A 134 2.65 -5.82 10.51
CA ILE A 134 1.40 -5.97 11.27
C ILE A 134 1.00 -7.44 11.46
N GLY A 135 1.88 -8.40 11.10
CA GLY A 135 1.63 -9.82 11.30
C GLY A 135 0.54 -10.41 10.40
N MET A 136 0.26 -9.80 9.24
CA MET A 136 -0.79 -10.24 8.33
C MET A 136 -0.26 -10.87 7.02
N GLU A 137 1.01 -11.27 6.97
CA GLU A 137 1.67 -11.76 5.75
C GLU A 137 1.03 -13.03 5.17
N GLU A 138 0.55 -13.94 6.03
CA GLU A 138 -0.19 -15.14 5.63
C GLU A 138 -1.70 -14.88 5.45
N ARG A 139 -2.15 -13.66 5.74
CA ARG A 139 -3.57 -13.25 5.78
C ARG A 139 -3.83 -12.01 4.93
N VAL A 140 -3.14 -11.90 3.79
CA VAL A 140 -3.25 -10.75 2.88
C VAL A 140 -4.69 -10.52 2.42
N ASN A 141 -5.43 -11.60 2.13
CA ASN A 141 -6.84 -11.50 1.73
C ASN A 141 -7.70 -10.87 2.83
N ASP A 142 -7.53 -11.32 4.07
CA ASP A 142 -8.21 -10.73 5.23
C ASP A 142 -7.84 -9.26 5.41
N CYS A 143 -6.56 -8.91 5.23
CA CYS A 143 -6.08 -7.54 5.31
C CYS A 143 -6.77 -6.65 4.25
N ALA A 144 -6.88 -7.14 3.01
CA ALA A 144 -7.57 -6.43 1.93
C ALA A 144 -9.05 -6.21 2.26
N ILE A 145 -9.77 -7.26 2.69
CA ILE A 145 -11.19 -7.16 3.04
C ILE A 145 -11.40 -6.18 4.20
N LEU A 146 -10.57 -6.28 5.24
CA LEU A 146 -10.64 -5.40 6.40
C LEU A 146 -10.41 -3.94 6.01
N GLY A 147 -9.41 -3.70 5.17
CA GLY A 147 -9.10 -2.39 4.62
C GLY A 147 -10.24 -1.79 3.82
N ILE A 148 -10.88 -2.58 2.95
CA ILE A 148 -12.03 -2.14 2.16
C ILE A 148 -13.18 -1.72 3.08
N ARG A 149 -13.50 -2.53 4.10
CA ARG A 149 -14.55 -2.23 5.07
C ARG A 149 -14.25 -0.97 5.87
N LEU A 150 -13.01 -0.84 6.35
CA LEU A 150 -12.51 0.34 7.06
C LEU A 150 -12.63 1.61 6.23
N LEU A 151 -12.15 1.59 4.98
CA LEU A 151 -12.22 2.72 4.07
C LEU A 151 -13.66 3.08 3.75
N TYR A 152 -14.51 2.09 3.49
CA TYR A 152 -15.92 2.31 3.22
C TYR A 152 -16.63 2.95 4.42
N GLN A 153 -16.37 2.44 5.64
CA GLN A 153 -16.94 3.01 6.85
C GLN A 153 -16.54 4.48 7.06
N ASN A 154 -15.27 4.79 6.81
CA ASN A 154 -14.74 6.12 7.06
C ASN A 154 -15.07 7.15 5.97
N ASN A 155 -15.36 6.71 4.74
CA ASN A 155 -15.52 7.61 3.59
C ASN A 155 -16.91 7.59 2.94
N CYS A 156 -17.72 6.54 3.15
CA CYS A 156 -18.99 6.36 2.45
C CYS A 156 -20.22 6.36 3.37
N THR A 157 -20.06 6.06 4.67
CA THR A 157 -21.20 6.01 5.62
C THR A 157 -21.71 7.39 6.06
N VAL A 158 -21.10 8.49 5.58
CA VAL A 158 -21.61 9.86 5.81
C VAL A 158 -22.94 10.11 5.08
N ARG A 159 -23.32 9.29 4.08
CA ARG A 159 -24.56 9.49 3.29
C ARG A 159 -25.88 9.13 3.99
N GLU A 160 -25.86 8.46 5.15
CA GLU A 160 -27.09 8.14 5.89
C GLU A 160 -27.51 9.22 6.90
N LEU A 161 -26.58 10.08 7.32
CA LEU A 161 -26.87 11.21 8.21
C LEU A 161 -27.35 12.45 7.45
N GLU A 162 -26.95 12.62 6.19
CA GLU A 162 -27.42 13.76 5.38
C GLU A 162 -28.88 13.58 4.95
N LYS A 163 -29.29 12.35 4.60
CA LYS A 163 -30.69 12.03 4.24
C LYS A 163 -31.68 12.19 5.41
N THR A 164 -31.24 11.95 6.65
CA THR A 164 -32.08 12.16 7.84
C THR A 164 -32.14 13.64 8.25
N SER A 165 -31.16 14.46 7.85
CA SER A 165 -31.18 15.92 8.07
C SER A 165 -32.07 16.70 7.08
N GLU A 166 -32.33 16.13 5.89
CA GLU A 166 -33.23 16.74 4.90
C GLU A 166 -34.70 16.44 5.20
N ILE A 167 -35.02 15.22 5.65
CA ILE A 167 -36.39 14.83 6.03
C ILE A 167 -36.88 15.55 7.30
N SER A 168 -35.96 16.05 8.14
CA SER A 168 -36.29 16.81 9.36
C SER A 168 -36.38 18.33 9.14
N LYS A 169 -36.08 18.83 7.93
CA LYS A 169 -36.25 20.24 7.55
C LYS A 169 -37.52 20.51 6.71
N GLU A 170 -38.23 19.46 6.31
CA GLU A 170 -39.52 19.54 5.59
C GLU A 170 -40.73 19.19 6.47
N LYS A 171 -40.61 19.23 7.80
CA LYS A 171 -41.75 19.11 8.73
C LYS A 171 -41.94 20.36 9.57
#